data_AF-A0A944GXH1-F1
#
_entry.id   AF-A0A944GXH1-F1
#
_cell.length_a   1.000
_cell.length_b   1.000
_cell.length_c   1.000
_cell.angle_alpha   90.00
_cell.angle_beta   90.00
_cell.angle_gamma   90.00
#
_symmetry.space_group_name_H-M   'P 1'
#
loop_
_entity.id
_entity.type
_entity.pdbx_description
1 polymer ?
#
loop_
_entity_poly.entity_id
_entity_poly.type
_entity_poly.pdbx_seq_one_letter_code
_entity_poly.pdbx_strand_id
1 'polypeptide(L)'
;MDVLKSVYHFDQDKQFLKIEFLNASKQSSWHAYVFDENWNDIIGTAASISDTMADSIEYVYERLGIRGRVAVLADVIPGDSLTDIIDVSLFHLQALLFASAIILNGDYDDLERLGFSKEKSNRGKSLYILSSDEAGNDACRFL
;
A
#
# COMPACT_ATOMS: atom_id res chain seq x y z
N MET A 1 -11.58 -19.63 -8.91
CA MET A 1 -10.68 -18.50 -8.61
C MET A 1 -9.54 -18.59 -9.60
N ASP A 2 -9.38 -17.56 -10.43
CA ASP A 2 -8.19 -17.44 -11.27
C ASP A 2 -6.95 -17.32 -10.36
N VAL A 3 -5.90 -18.07 -10.66
CA VAL A 3 -4.70 -18.08 -9.84
C VAL A 3 -3.95 -16.77 -10.07
N LEU A 4 -4.06 -15.85 -9.11
CA LEU A 4 -3.25 -14.64 -9.07
C LEU A 4 -1.79 -15.00 -8.80
N LYS A 5 -0.89 -14.42 -9.58
CA LYS A 5 0.56 -14.60 -9.41
C LYS A 5 1.20 -13.27 -9.02
N SER A 6 1.97 -13.28 -7.94
CA SER A 6 2.75 -12.14 -7.48
C SER A 6 4.20 -12.23 -7.98
N VAL A 7 4.71 -11.17 -8.59
CA VAL A 7 6.10 -11.06 -9.07
C VAL A 7 6.79 -9.90 -8.36
N TYR A 8 7.97 -10.16 -7.80
CA TYR A 8 8.69 -9.21 -6.96
C TYR A 8 9.88 -8.62 -7.72
N HIS A 9 9.96 -7.29 -7.73
CA HIS A 9 11.02 -6.54 -8.38
C HIS A 9 11.62 -5.56 -7.37
N PHE A 10 12.84 -5.84 -6.92
CA PHE A 10 13.57 -4.91 -6.07
C PHE A 10 14.44 -4.00 -6.95
N ASP A 11 14.16 -2.70 -6.91
CA ASP A 11 15.00 -1.67 -7.53
C ASP A 11 16.09 -1.28 -6.54
N GLN A 12 17.32 -1.71 -6.81
CA GLN A 12 18.47 -1.45 -5.93
C GLN A 12 18.92 0.02 -5.95
N ASP A 13 18.76 0.69 -7.09
CA ASP A 13 19.25 2.06 -7.29
C ASP A 13 18.35 3.05 -6.57
N LYS A 14 17.03 2.86 -6.71
CA LYS A 14 16.03 3.71 -6.09
C LYS A 14 15.64 3.24 -4.70
N GLN A 15 15.99 2.01 -4.33
CA GLN A 15 15.61 1.36 -3.07
C GLN A 15 14.09 1.34 -2.93
N PHE A 16 13.42 0.44 -3.66
CA PHE A 16 12.03 0.07 -3.40
C PHE A 16 11.73 -1.34 -3.90
N LEU A 17 10.73 -1.98 -3.29
CA LEU A 17 10.21 -3.26 -3.75
C LEU A 17 8.87 -3.03 -4.46
N LYS A 18 8.80 -3.36 -5.75
CA LYS A 18 7.54 -3.45 -6.50
C LYS A 18 7.04 -4.89 -6.48
N ILE A 19 5.76 -5.06 -6.21
CA ILE A 19 5.04 -6.33 -6.38
C ILE A 19 4.04 -6.14 -7.52
N GLU A 20 4.17 -6.93 -8.57
CA GLU A 20 3.21 -6.99 -9.67
C GLU A 20 2.25 -8.15 -9.45
N PHE A 21 0.95 -7.87 -9.50
CA PHE A 21 -0.10 -8.88 -9.36
C PHE A 21 -0.69 -9.19 -10.73
N LEU A 22 -0.36 -10.38 -11.23
CA LEU A 22 -0.74 -10.85 -12.55
C LEU A 22 -2.00 -11.71 -12.48
N ASN A 23 -2.96 -11.41 -13.34
CA ASN A 23 -4.14 -12.26 -13.57
C ASN A 23 -3.79 -13.54 -14.34
N ALA A 24 -4.78 -14.40 -14.58
CA ALA A 24 -4.61 -15.64 -15.35
C ALA A 24 -4.05 -15.41 -16.78
N SER A 25 -4.32 -14.25 -17.38
CA SER A 25 -3.79 -13.83 -18.68
C SER A 25 -2.37 -13.26 -18.60
N LYS A 26 -1.72 -13.29 -17.42
CA LYS A 26 -0.40 -12.70 -17.14
C LYS A 26 -0.31 -11.20 -17.38
N GLN A 27 -1.44 -10.51 -17.42
CA GLN A 27 -1.47 -9.05 -17.45
C GLN A 27 -1.44 -8.53 -16.01
N SER A 28 -0.65 -7.49 -15.78
CA SER A 28 -0.62 -6.84 -14.47
C SER A 28 -1.94 -6.11 -14.27
N SER A 29 -2.66 -6.48 -13.22
CA SER A 29 -3.94 -5.88 -12.87
C SER A 29 -3.76 -4.72 -11.88
N TRP A 30 -2.74 -4.78 -11.01
CA TRP A 30 -2.37 -3.70 -10.07
C TRP A 30 -0.96 -3.94 -9.51
N HIS A 31 -0.46 -2.97 -8.76
CA HIS A 31 0.89 -3.00 -8.17
C HIS A 31 0.90 -2.60 -6.70
N ALA A 32 1.83 -3.16 -5.93
CA ALA A 32 2.22 -2.60 -4.63
C ALA A 32 3.65 -2.07 -4.70
N TYR A 33 3.86 -0.85 -4.22
CA TYR A 33 5.18 -0.25 -4.05
C TYR A 33 5.49 -0.18 -2.56
N VAL A 34 6.54 -0.87 -2.15
CA VAL A 34 6.91 -1.03 -0.75
C VAL A 34 8.18 -0.26 -0.48
N PHE A 35 8.10 0.59 0.54
CA PHE A 35 9.11 1.53 0.95
C PHE A 35 9.53 1.29 2.39
N ASP A 36 10.82 1.30 2.68
CA ASP A 36 11.37 1.08 4.02
C ASP A 36 11.90 2.39 4.59
N GLU A 37 11.47 2.79 5.80
CA GLU A 37 11.94 4.03 6.43
C GLU A 37 13.44 4.05 6.72
N ASN A 38 14.08 2.87 6.75
CA ASN A 38 15.52 2.80 6.95
C ASN A 38 16.30 3.29 5.72
N TRP A 39 15.62 3.55 4.60
CA TRP A 39 16.22 4.16 3.42
C TRP A 39 16.31 5.67 3.59
N ASN A 40 17.47 6.21 3.23
CA ASN A 40 17.82 7.62 3.49
C ASN A 40 16.88 8.64 2.85
N ASP A 41 16.17 8.28 1.77
CA ASP A 41 15.32 9.20 1.02
C ASP A 41 14.03 8.53 0.52
N ILE A 42 13.19 8.08 1.44
CA ILE A 42 11.94 7.41 1.11
C ILE A 42 10.97 8.28 0.26
N ILE A 43 10.88 9.57 0.58
CA ILE A 43 10.00 10.53 -0.10
C ILE A 43 10.53 10.83 -1.50
N GLY A 44 11.84 11.06 -1.66
CA GLY A 44 12.47 11.27 -2.96
C GLY A 44 12.36 10.03 -3.85
N THR A 45 12.54 8.84 -3.29
CA THR A 45 12.31 7.58 -4.02
C THR A 45 10.86 7.49 -4.52
N ALA A 46 9.88 7.72 -3.65
CA ALA A 46 8.47 7.71 -4.01
C ALA A 46 8.14 8.76 -5.09
N ALA A 47 8.73 9.97 -4.99
CA ALA A 47 8.55 11.04 -5.96
C ALA A 47 9.12 10.66 -7.35
N SER A 48 10.17 9.85 -7.39
CA SER A 48 10.73 9.32 -8.65
C SER A 48 9.79 8.37 -9.40
N ILE A 49 8.73 7.90 -8.73
CA ILE A 49 7.68 7.06 -9.29
C ILE A 49 6.43 7.90 -9.56
N SER A 50 5.97 8.66 -8.55
CA SER A 50 4.80 9.54 -8.65
C SER A 50 4.77 10.55 -7.51
N ASP A 51 4.54 11.83 -7.85
CA ASP A 51 4.29 12.90 -6.86
C ASP A 51 3.13 12.57 -5.92
N THR A 52 2.13 11.83 -6.41
CA THR A 52 0.98 11.44 -5.58
C THR A 52 1.39 10.41 -4.53
N MET A 53 2.31 9.50 -4.88
CA MET A 53 2.82 8.51 -3.95
C MET A 53 3.67 9.16 -2.86
N ALA A 54 4.54 10.09 -3.25
CA ALA A 54 5.32 10.89 -2.31
C ALA A 54 4.42 11.65 -1.33
N ASP A 55 3.40 12.35 -1.84
CA ASP A 55 2.44 13.11 -1.02
C ASP A 55 1.70 12.24 0.00
N SER A 56 1.29 11.03 -0.40
CA SER A 56 0.59 10.11 0.52
C SER A 56 1.52 9.53 1.58
N ILE A 57 2.76 9.20 1.21
CA ILE A 57 3.75 8.71 2.16
C ILE A 57 4.13 9.83 3.14
N GLU A 58 4.40 11.03 2.65
CA GLU A 58 4.66 12.22 3.49
C GLU A 58 3.51 12.47 4.47
N TYR A 59 2.25 12.38 4.02
CA TYR A 59 1.10 12.48 4.92
C TYR A 59 1.15 11.46 6.06
N VAL A 60 1.40 10.18 5.74
CA VAL A 60 1.47 9.11 6.74
C VAL A 60 2.61 9.34 7.75
N TYR A 61 3.79 9.78 7.30
CA TYR A 61 4.91 10.05 8.20
C TYR A 61 4.68 11.32 9.04
N GLU A 62 4.29 12.43 8.42
CA GLU A 62 4.28 13.73 9.10
C GLU A 62 2.99 13.99 9.88
N ARG A 63 1.84 13.53 9.36
CA ARG A 63 0.53 13.79 9.98
C ARG A 63 0.11 12.67 10.91
N LEU A 64 0.26 11.43 10.49
CA LEU A 64 -0.15 10.27 11.30
C LEU A 64 0.96 9.77 12.21
N GLY A 65 2.21 10.18 11.99
CA GLY A 65 3.34 9.77 12.82
C GLY A 65 3.73 8.30 12.66
N ILE A 66 3.18 7.60 11.66
CA ILE A 66 3.45 6.19 11.41
C ILE A 66 4.89 6.04 10.92
N ARG A 67 5.59 5.06 11.48
CA ARG A 67 6.99 4.75 11.18
C ARG A 67 7.10 3.29 10.71
N GLY A 68 8.12 3.01 9.93
CA GLY A 68 8.47 1.68 9.44
C GLY A 68 8.26 1.53 7.95
N ARG A 69 7.88 0.32 7.51
CA ARG A 69 7.71 0.00 6.10
C ARG A 69 6.32 0.40 5.63
N VAL A 70 6.24 1.20 4.58
CA VAL A 70 4.98 1.69 4.02
C VAL A 70 4.78 1.10 2.62
N ALA A 71 3.58 0.59 2.36
CA ALA A 71 3.20 0.09 1.05
C ALA A 71 2.13 0.99 0.43
N VAL A 72 2.26 1.28 -0.87
CA VAL A 72 1.25 2.01 -1.64
C VAL A 72 0.74 1.11 -2.75
N LEU A 73 -0.57 0.82 -2.75
CA LEU A 73 -1.21 0.14 -3.87
C LEU A 73 -1.55 1.15 -4.96
N ALA A 74 -1.25 0.80 -6.20
CA ALA A 74 -1.45 1.63 -7.37
C ALA A 74 -2.15 0.83 -8.47
N ASP A 75 -2.78 1.57 -9.39
CA ASP A 75 -3.50 1.03 -10.56
C ASP A 75 -4.64 0.07 -10.21
N VAL A 76 -5.20 0.16 -9.01
CA VAL A 76 -6.33 -0.67 -8.58
C VAL A 76 -7.58 -0.25 -9.33
N ILE A 77 -8.08 -1.13 -10.21
CA ILE A 77 -9.29 -0.89 -11.03
C ILE A 77 -10.55 -1.12 -10.17
N PRO A 78 -11.44 -0.12 -10.02
CA PRO A 78 -12.72 -0.31 -9.35
C PRO A 78 -13.64 -1.20 -10.21
N GLY A 79 -14.23 -2.25 -9.65
CA GLY A 79 -15.32 -2.99 -10.29
C GLY A 79 -15.25 -4.51 -10.19
N ASP A 80 -14.06 -5.10 -10.27
CA ASP A 80 -13.90 -6.56 -10.16
C ASP A 80 -13.01 -6.89 -8.96
N SER A 81 -13.61 -7.54 -7.96
CA SER A 81 -12.93 -8.17 -6.82
C SER A 81 -11.99 -7.25 -6.00
N LEU A 82 -12.38 -6.00 -5.71
CA LEU A 82 -11.59 -5.12 -4.82
C LEU A 82 -11.23 -5.82 -3.49
N THR A 83 -12.17 -6.59 -2.95
CA THR A 83 -11.93 -7.42 -1.75
C THR A 83 -10.83 -8.46 -1.98
N ASP A 84 -10.88 -9.24 -3.06
CA ASP A 84 -9.84 -10.26 -3.34
C ASP A 84 -8.47 -9.61 -3.62
N ILE A 85 -8.46 -8.44 -4.28
CA ILE A 85 -7.26 -7.62 -4.52
C ILE A 85 -6.63 -7.23 -3.20
N ILE A 86 -7.45 -6.70 -2.28
CA ILE A 86 -7.01 -6.29 -0.96
C ILE A 86 -6.56 -7.51 -0.18
N ASP A 87 -7.31 -8.60 -0.11
CA ASP A 87 -6.96 -9.79 0.67
C ASP A 87 -5.60 -10.40 0.25
N VAL A 88 -5.37 -10.54 -1.06
CA VAL A 88 -4.07 -11.03 -1.56
C VAL A 88 -2.97 -10.03 -1.23
N SER A 89 -3.21 -8.73 -1.43
CA SER A 89 -2.23 -7.69 -1.13
C SER A 89 -1.91 -7.64 0.37
N LEU A 90 -2.91 -7.76 1.24
CA LEU A 90 -2.76 -7.79 2.69
C LEU A 90 -1.91 -8.98 3.12
N PHE A 91 -2.13 -10.17 2.55
CA PHE A 91 -1.29 -11.31 2.84
C PHE A 91 0.19 -11.02 2.52
N HIS A 92 0.48 -10.47 1.34
CA HIS A 92 1.87 -10.15 0.98
C HIS A 92 2.46 -9.02 1.84
N LEU A 93 1.70 -7.95 2.06
CA LEU A 93 2.20 -6.75 2.70
C LEU A 93 2.29 -6.86 4.22
N GLN A 94 1.29 -7.48 4.86
CA GLN A 94 1.26 -7.68 6.30
C GLN A 94 2.00 -8.95 6.72
N ALA A 95 1.69 -10.10 6.11
CA ALA A 95 2.22 -11.37 6.59
C ALA A 95 3.67 -11.66 6.15
N LEU A 96 4.06 -11.23 4.94
CA LEU A 96 5.43 -11.46 4.44
C LEU A 96 6.35 -10.27 4.69
N LEU A 97 5.82 -9.05 4.59
CA LEU A 97 6.63 -7.84 4.60
C LEU A 97 6.42 -6.97 5.83
N PHE A 98 5.49 -7.27 6.74
CA PHE A 98 5.28 -6.50 7.97
C PHE A 98 5.19 -4.98 7.72
N ALA A 99 4.36 -4.57 6.75
CA ALA A 99 4.14 -3.17 6.45
C ALA A 99 3.38 -2.46 7.59
N SER A 100 3.96 -1.40 8.14
CA SER A 100 3.33 -0.55 9.17
C SER A 100 2.10 0.18 8.65
N ALA A 101 2.08 0.51 7.35
CA ALA A 101 0.93 1.09 6.70
C ALA A 101 0.77 0.60 5.25
N ILE A 102 -0.47 0.46 4.82
CA ILE A 102 -0.88 0.21 3.44
C ILE A 102 -1.78 1.35 3.01
N ILE A 103 -1.42 2.00 1.91
CA ILE A 103 -2.07 3.21 1.41
C ILE A 103 -2.69 2.92 0.05
N LEU A 104 -3.94 3.33 -0.13
CA LEU A 104 -4.60 3.39 -1.43
C LEU A 104 -4.97 4.84 -1.75
N ASN A 105 -4.58 5.29 -2.93
CA ASN A 105 -4.91 6.62 -3.44
C ASN A 105 -6.17 6.53 -4.30
N GLY A 106 -7.20 7.33 -3.99
CA GLY A 106 -8.44 7.37 -4.77
C GLY A 106 -9.68 7.31 -3.89
N ASP A 107 -10.85 7.17 -4.54
CA ASP A 107 -12.14 7.05 -3.87
C ASP A 107 -12.68 5.63 -4.06
N TYR A 108 -12.77 4.87 -2.96
CA TYR A 108 -13.29 3.51 -2.93
C TYR A 108 -14.39 3.38 -1.87
N ASP A 109 -15.61 3.05 -2.28
CA ASP A 109 -16.79 3.11 -1.41
C ASP A 109 -16.82 2.02 -0.31
N ASP A 110 -15.98 0.98 -0.41
CA ASP A 110 -16.06 -0.21 0.44
C ASP A 110 -14.80 -0.52 1.27
N LEU A 111 -13.74 0.30 1.19
CA LEU A 111 -12.49 0.01 1.91
C LEU A 111 -12.58 0.22 3.43
N GLU A 112 -13.45 1.12 3.90
CA GLU A 112 -13.65 1.33 5.35
C GLU A 112 -14.17 0.06 6.05
N ARG A 113 -14.94 -0.78 5.34
CA ARG A 113 -15.41 -2.07 5.87
C ARG A 113 -14.29 -3.09 6.05
N LEU A 114 -13.16 -2.90 5.36
CA LEU A 114 -11.96 -3.71 5.46
C LEU A 114 -10.95 -3.14 6.49
N GLY A 115 -11.37 -2.14 7.27
CA GLY A 115 -10.57 -1.54 8.34
C GLY A 115 -9.65 -0.41 7.89
N PHE A 116 -9.77 0.08 6.65
CA PHE A 116 -9.04 1.28 6.21
C PHE A 116 -9.69 2.54 6.77
N SER A 117 -8.89 3.46 7.29
CA SER A 117 -9.33 4.82 7.61
C SER A 117 -9.29 5.70 6.36
N LYS A 118 -10.36 6.49 6.16
CA LYS A 118 -10.44 7.44 5.05
C LYS A 118 -9.89 8.80 5.46
N GLU A 119 -8.83 9.22 4.81
CA GLU A 119 -8.08 10.44 5.09
C GLU A 119 -7.98 11.35 3.86
N LYS A 120 -7.45 12.56 4.05
CA LYS A 120 -7.10 13.47 2.94
C LYS A 120 -5.62 13.79 2.99
N SER A 121 -4.94 13.57 1.87
CA SER A 121 -3.52 13.90 1.71
C SER A 121 -3.24 15.39 1.90
N ASN A 122 -1.97 15.77 2.00
CA ASN A 122 -1.56 17.18 2.08
C ASN A 122 -2.06 18.00 0.88
N ARG A 123 -2.24 17.37 -0.29
CA ARG A 123 -2.83 17.99 -1.51
C ARG A 123 -4.34 17.78 -1.66
N GLY A 124 -5.01 17.26 -0.63
CA GLY A 124 -6.47 17.10 -0.57
C GLY A 124 -7.02 15.91 -1.34
N LYS A 125 -6.18 14.96 -1.77
CA LYS A 125 -6.63 13.71 -2.41
C LYS A 125 -7.13 12.73 -1.36
N SER A 126 -8.16 11.97 -1.68
CA SER A 126 -8.65 10.88 -0.82
C SER A 126 -7.58 9.80 -0.68
N LEU A 127 -7.29 9.42 0.56
CA LEU A 127 -6.41 8.33 0.95
C LEU A 127 -7.21 7.32 1.76
N TYR A 128 -6.99 6.04 1.52
CA TYR A 128 -7.42 4.98 2.42
C TYR A 128 -6.18 4.34 3.03
N ILE A 129 -6.11 4.33 4.35
CA ILE A 129 -4.91 3.91 5.08
C ILE A 129 -5.28 2.78 6.04
N LEU A 130 -4.61 1.64 5.91
CA LEU A 130 -4.64 0.58 6.90
C LEU A 130 -3.31 0.61 7.64
N SER A 131 -3.31 0.78 8.95
CA SER A 131 -2.08 0.92 9.75
C SER A 131 -2.05 0.01 10.97
N SER A 132 -0.85 -0.33 11.44
CA SER A 132 -0.64 -1.12 12.66
C SER A 132 -0.72 -0.28 13.94
N ASP A 133 -0.56 1.05 13.87
CA ASP A 133 -0.51 1.95 15.02
C ASP A 133 -1.90 2.36 15.57
N GLU A 134 -2.99 2.12 14.83
CA GLU A 134 -4.35 2.30 15.35
C GLU A 134 -4.80 1.18 16.31
N ALA A 135 -3.97 0.16 16.53
CA ALA A 135 -4.25 -0.91 17.48
C ALA A 135 -3.66 -0.59 18.87
N GLY A 136 -4.41 0.17 19.68
CA GLY A 136 -4.16 0.23 21.11
C GLY A 136 -4.12 -1.18 21.72
N ASN A 137 -2.99 -1.57 22.32
CA ASN A 137 -2.74 -2.81 23.09
C ASN A 137 -3.19 -4.18 22.51
N ASP A 138 -3.80 -4.22 21.32
CA ASP A 138 -4.25 -5.41 20.59
C ASP A 138 -3.67 -5.42 19.16
N ALA A 139 -2.42 -4.97 19.01
CA ALA A 139 -1.69 -5.02 17.73
C ALA A 139 -1.27 -6.45 17.38
N CYS A 140 -2.26 -7.24 16.95
CA CYS A 140 -2.23 -8.42 16.08
C CYS A 140 -3.49 -9.24 16.35
N ARG A 141 -4.57 -8.96 15.62
CA ARG A 141 -5.72 -9.87 15.56
C ARG A 141 -6.19 -10.08 14.13
N PHE A 142 -5.36 -10.67 13.29
CA PHE A 142 -5.85 -11.38 12.10
C PHE A 142 -4.97 -12.62 11.83
N LEU A 143 -5.08 -13.61 12.72
CA LEU A 143 -4.91 -15.03 12.43
C LEU A 143 -6.13 -15.77 12.97
#